data_AF-A0A1F8S2W3-F1
#
_entry.id   AF-A0A1F8S2W3-F1
#
_cell.length_a   1.000
_cell.length_b   1.000
_cell.length_c   1.000
_cell.angle_alpha   90.00
_cell.angle_beta   90.00
_cell.angle_gamma   90.00
#
_symmetry.space_group_name_H-M   'P 1'
#
loop_
_entity.id
_entity.type
_entity.pdbx_description
1 polymer ?
#
loop_
_entity_poly.entity_id
_entity_poly.type
_entity_poly.pdbx_seq_one_letter_code
_entity_poly.pdbx_strand_id
1 'polypeptide(L)'
;MADTELQRLSRTRGRNLRRSVGSQLQDLREDRELSQHEVCAAIGIDRSWLSRAETGEANLTLEALAAIATALGAEASVRLYPATGPRLRDHVQVRLIETLLGALHPRWRARLEVPVYRPTRGVIDLVLTEPRTSEVVGGEAHSEIRAAERQLRHAAEKVDSLPSAPGWPWTDGAPRFSRLLLLRSTAATREVVNTTPALFRAAYPGRTAGAVGALTGPSLAFPEAAIIWVDLRGTASRLLDGPPRGVTVGR
;
A
#
# COMPACT_ATOMS: atom_id res chain seq x y z
N MET A 1 -8.04 1.24 -39.92
CA MET A 1 -7.37 2.11 -38.92
C MET A 1 -6.63 1.22 -37.94
N ALA A 2 -5.32 1.40 -37.78
CA ALA A 2 -4.54 0.58 -36.84
C ALA A 2 -4.99 0.85 -35.40
N ASP A 3 -5.07 -0.21 -34.59
CA ASP A 3 -5.37 -0.07 -33.16
C ASP A 3 -4.36 0.85 -32.47
N THR A 4 -4.87 1.78 -31.69
CA THR A 4 -4.03 2.61 -30.81
C THR A 4 -3.39 1.75 -29.73
N GLU A 5 -2.23 2.16 -29.23
CA GLU A 5 -1.55 1.52 -28.11
C GLU A 5 -2.45 1.40 -26.87
N LEU A 6 -3.27 2.44 -26.62
CA LEU A 6 -4.26 2.47 -25.55
C LEU A 6 -5.31 1.36 -25.71
N GLN A 7 -5.81 1.13 -26.93
CA GLN A 7 -6.80 0.09 -27.20
C GLN A 7 -6.22 -1.33 -27.02
N ARG A 8 -4.95 -1.56 -27.40
CA ARG A 8 -4.26 -2.83 -27.13
C ARG A 8 -4.07 -3.07 -25.63
N LEU A 9 -3.62 -2.05 -24.90
CA LEU A 9 -3.42 -2.13 -23.46
C LEU A 9 -4.74 -2.39 -22.71
N SER A 10 -5.80 -1.69 -23.11
CA SER A 10 -7.16 -1.88 -22.56
C SER A 10 -7.64 -3.33 -22.74
N ARG A 11 -7.49 -3.90 -23.95
CA ARG A 11 -7.84 -5.31 -24.21
C ARG A 11 -7.07 -6.30 -23.36
N THR A 12 -5.76 -6.11 -23.22
CA THR A 12 -4.93 -6.98 -22.39
C THR A 12 -5.32 -6.89 -20.92
N ARG A 13 -5.52 -5.67 -20.39
CA ARG A 13 -5.97 -5.45 -19.01
C ARG A 13 -7.36 -6.05 -18.75
N GLY A 14 -8.31 -5.84 -19.66
CA GLY A 14 -9.66 -6.40 -19.55
C GLY A 14 -9.66 -7.92 -19.56
N ARG A 15 -8.80 -8.57 -20.36
CA ARG A 15 -8.65 -10.04 -20.34
C ARG A 15 -8.04 -10.54 -19.03
N ASN A 16 -7.02 -9.87 -18.50
CA ASN A 16 -6.41 -10.26 -17.23
C ASN A 16 -7.37 -10.07 -16.06
N LEU A 17 -8.15 -8.98 -16.04
CA LEU A 17 -9.18 -8.73 -15.03
C LEU A 17 -10.24 -9.84 -15.05
N ARG A 18 -10.75 -10.20 -16.22
CA ARG A 18 -11.75 -11.27 -16.37
C ARG A 18 -11.23 -12.61 -15.87
N ARG A 19 -9.99 -13.00 -16.19
CA ARG A 19 -9.39 -14.23 -15.66
C ARG A 19 -9.25 -14.21 -14.14
N SER A 20 -8.80 -13.08 -13.59
CA SER A 20 -8.62 -12.93 -12.14
C SER A 20 -9.95 -12.98 -11.39
N VAL A 21 -11.02 -12.40 -11.94
CA VAL A 21 -12.36 -12.46 -11.34
C VAL A 21 -12.93 -13.86 -11.51
N GLY A 22 -12.81 -14.45 -12.71
CA GLY A 22 -13.28 -15.80 -13.01
C GLY A 22 -12.68 -16.86 -12.07
N SER A 23 -11.36 -16.83 -11.85
CA SER A 23 -10.70 -17.77 -10.94
C SER A 23 -11.20 -17.61 -9.50
N GLN A 24 -11.40 -16.37 -9.03
CA GLN A 24 -11.95 -16.14 -7.67
C GLN A 24 -13.37 -16.69 -7.51
N LEU A 25 -14.20 -16.58 -8.56
CA LEU A 25 -15.55 -17.16 -8.55
C LEU A 25 -15.48 -18.69 -8.52
N GLN A 26 -14.57 -19.29 -9.28
CA GLN A 26 -14.33 -20.73 -9.26
C GLN A 26 -13.88 -21.21 -7.88
N ASP A 27 -12.88 -20.54 -7.29
CA ASP A 27 -12.34 -20.86 -5.95
C ASP A 27 -13.47 -20.78 -4.90
N LEU A 28 -14.24 -19.69 -4.88
CA LEU A 28 -15.36 -19.51 -3.94
C LEU A 28 -16.48 -20.54 -4.10
N ARG A 29 -16.67 -21.05 -5.32
CA ARG A 29 -17.64 -22.10 -5.63
C ARG A 29 -17.14 -23.46 -5.13
N GLU A 30 -15.88 -23.77 -5.39
CA GLU A 30 -15.24 -25.02 -4.96
C GLU A 30 -15.08 -25.10 -3.44
N ASP A 31 -14.74 -24.00 -2.77
CA ASP A 31 -14.69 -23.89 -1.30
C ASP A 31 -16.04 -24.15 -0.63
N ARG A 32 -17.15 -23.98 -1.38
CA ARG A 32 -18.51 -24.29 -0.93
C ARG A 32 -19.03 -25.62 -1.46
N GLU A 33 -18.18 -26.38 -2.14
CA GLU A 33 -18.51 -27.67 -2.74
C GLU A 33 -19.70 -27.61 -3.72
N LEU A 34 -19.96 -26.44 -4.32
CA LEU A 34 -21.05 -26.24 -5.27
C LEU A 34 -20.62 -26.59 -6.68
N SER A 35 -21.49 -27.25 -7.43
CA SER A 35 -21.34 -27.42 -8.87
C SER A 35 -21.73 -26.15 -9.63
N GLN A 36 -21.20 -25.99 -10.85
CA GLN A 36 -21.66 -24.92 -11.75
C GLN A 36 -23.17 -25.00 -12.01
N HIS A 37 -23.73 -26.21 -12.03
CA HIS A 37 -25.17 -26.41 -12.27
C HIS A 37 -26.02 -25.82 -11.14
N GLU A 38 -25.63 -26.03 -9.89
CA GLU A 38 -26.33 -25.50 -8.71
C GLU A 38 -26.30 -23.96 -8.69
N VAL A 39 -25.15 -23.36 -8.95
CA VAL A 39 -25.02 -21.90 -9.04
C VAL A 39 -25.89 -21.34 -10.17
N CYS A 40 -25.85 -21.98 -11.34
CA CYS A 40 -26.65 -21.56 -12.50
C CYS A 40 -28.16 -21.63 -12.23
N ALA A 41 -28.62 -22.70 -11.58
CA ALA A 41 -30.02 -22.88 -11.21
C ALA A 41 -30.50 -21.81 -10.22
N ALA A 42 -29.64 -21.38 -9.29
CA ALA A 42 -29.98 -20.38 -8.28
C ALA A 42 -30.20 -18.96 -8.84
N ILE A 43 -29.51 -18.60 -9.93
CA ILE A 43 -29.54 -17.23 -10.48
C ILE A 43 -30.02 -17.14 -11.94
N GLY A 44 -30.40 -18.25 -12.55
CA GLY A 44 -30.98 -18.29 -13.89
C GLY A 44 -30.00 -17.97 -15.03
N ILE A 45 -28.74 -18.42 -14.92
CA ILE A 45 -27.74 -18.29 -16.00
C ILE A 45 -27.41 -19.63 -16.64
N ASP A 46 -26.85 -19.59 -17.86
CA ASP A 46 -26.43 -20.79 -18.57
C ASP A 46 -25.10 -21.35 -18.04
N ARG A 47 -24.99 -22.68 -17.91
CA ARG A 47 -23.79 -23.37 -17.42
C ARG A 47 -22.55 -23.14 -18.29
N SER A 48 -22.72 -23.13 -19.61
CA SER A 48 -21.60 -22.85 -20.53
C SER A 48 -21.13 -21.40 -20.39
N TRP A 49 -22.05 -20.48 -20.09
CA TRP A 49 -21.71 -19.10 -19.80
C TRP A 49 -20.95 -18.98 -18.47
N LEU A 50 -21.40 -19.65 -17.40
CA LEU A 50 -20.69 -19.67 -16.11
C LEU A 50 -19.30 -20.29 -16.25
N SER A 51 -19.16 -21.39 -16.99
CA SER A 51 -17.85 -22.00 -17.25
C SER A 51 -16.89 -21.03 -17.97
N ARG A 52 -17.37 -20.31 -18.99
CA ARG A 52 -16.57 -19.27 -19.67
C ARG A 52 -16.30 -18.06 -18.79
N ALA A 53 -17.18 -17.75 -17.86
CA ALA A 53 -17.00 -16.68 -16.89
C ALA A 53 -15.87 -17.04 -15.91
N GLU A 54 -15.88 -18.25 -15.37
CA GLU A 54 -14.84 -18.79 -14.46
C GLU A 54 -13.46 -18.84 -15.15
N THR A 55 -13.39 -19.13 -16.44
CA THR A 55 -12.12 -19.12 -17.20
C THR A 55 -11.71 -17.73 -17.72
N GLY A 56 -12.52 -16.70 -17.49
CA GLY A 56 -12.28 -15.32 -17.94
C GLY A 56 -12.49 -15.08 -19.45
N GLU A 57 -13.12 -16.02 -20.15
CA GLU A 57 -13.46 -15.93 -21.57
C GLU A 57 -14.75 -15.14 -21.83
N ALA A 58 -15.72 -15.19 -20.91
CA ALA A 58 -16.93 -14.39 -20.97
C ALA A 58 -16.68 -12.97 -20.45
N ASN A 59 -17.39 -11.99 -20.99
CA ASN A 59 -17.41 -10.64 -20.44
C ASN A 59 -18.53 -10.54 -19.39
N LEU A 60 -18.19 -10.67 -18.12
CA LEU A 60 -19.16 -10.53 -17.03
C LEU A 60 -19.54 -9.06 -16.87
N THR A 61 -20.84 -8.79 -16.75
CA THR A 61 -21.32 -7.49 -16.27
C THR A 61 -21.16 -7.42 -14.74
N LEU A 62 -21.27 -6.21 -14.18
CA LEU A 62 -21.21 -6.05 -12.73
C LEU A 62 -22.43 -6.68 -12.05
N GLU A 63 -23.59 -6.66 -12.70
CA GLU A 63 -24.82 -7.28 -12.23
C GLU A 63 -24.66 -8.81 -12.17
N ALA A 64 -24.10 -9.42 -13.21
CA ALA A 64 -23.87 -10.86 -13.23
C ALA A 64 -22.84 -11.28 -12.18
N LEU A 65 -21.77 -10.48 -12.01
CA LEU A 65 -20.79 -10.70 -10.95
C LEU A 65 -21.44 -10.63 -9.55
N ALA A 66 -22.28 -9.63 -9.30
CA ALA A 66 -22.98 -9.49 -8.03
C ALA A 66 -23.95 -10.66 -7.77
N ALA A 67 -24.68 -11.10 -8.79
CA ALA A 67 -25.59 -12.24 -8.69
C ALA A 67 -24.86 -13.54 -8.37
N ILE A 68 -23.77 -13.84 -9.09
CA ILE A 68 -22.96 -15.04 -8.81
C ILE A 68 -22.35 -14.96 -7.42
N ALA A 69 -21.73 -13.82 -7.05
CA ALA A 69 -21.15 -13.66 -5.72
C ALA A 69 -22.19 -13.87 -4.62
N THR A 70 -23.41 -13.33 -4.79
CA THR A 70 -24.51 -13.51 -3.84
C THR A 70 -24.92 -14.97 -3.71
N ALA A 71 -25.06 -15.70 -4.82
CA ALA A 71 -25.34 -17.13 -4.81
C ALA A 71 -24.24 -17.95 -4.13
N LEU A 72 -23.00 -17.47 -4.27
CA LEU A 72 -21.83 -17.98 -3.56
C LEU A 72 -21.66 -17.33 -2.18
N GLY A 73 -22.67 -16.73 -1.55
CA GLY A 73 -22.57 -16.17 -0.20
C GLY A 73 -21.42 -15.16 0.01
N ALA A 74 -21.07 -14.40 -1.02
CA ALA A 74 -20.01 -13.41 -1.05
C ALA A 74 -20.55 -12.04 -1.53
N GLU A 75 -19.84 -10.97 -1.20
CA GLU A 75 -20.15 -9.62 -1.67
C GLU A 75 -19.16 -9.19 -2.76
N ALA A 76 -19.66 -8.90 -3.96
CA ALA A 76 -18.83 -8.36 -5.02
C ALA A 76 -18.58 -6.86 -4.82
N SER A 77 -17.31 -6.46 -4.75
CA SER A 77 -16.93 -5.04 -4.72
C SER A 77 -15.90 -4.72 -5.80
N VAL A 78 -16.10 -3.60 -6.50
CA VAL A 78 -15.15 -3.10 -7.50
C VAL A 78 -14.41 -1.91 -6.93
N ARG A 79 -13.08 -2.02 -6.88
CA ARG A 79 -12.20 -0.90 -6.54
C ARG A 79 -11.31 -0.59 -7.74
N LEU A 80 -11.31 0.67 -8.15
CA LEU A 80 -10.39 1.15 -9.17
C LEU A 80 -9.06 1.52 -8.52
N TYR A 81 -8.00 0.96 -9.08
CA TYR A 81 -6.64 1.34 -8.76
C TYR A 81 -6.08 2.10 -9.96
N PRO A 82 -5.37 3.23 -9.75
CA PRO A 82 -4.70 3.92 -10.84
C PRO A 82 -3.79 2.93 -11.58
N ALA A 83 -3.97 2.85 -12.91
CA ALA A 83 -3.31 1.86 -13.75
C ALA A 83 -1.94 2.31 -14.27
N THR A 84 -1.59 3.57 -14.04
CA THR A 84 -0.21 3.96 -13.78
C THR A 84 0.12 3.37 -12.41
N GLY A 85 1.10 2.47 -12.36
CA GLY A 85 1.69 2.07 -11.09
C GLY A 85 2.04 3.30 -10.24
N PRO A 86 2.30 3.12 -8.94
CA PRO A 86 2.78 4.21 -8.11
C PRO A 86 3.94 4.84 -8.87
N ARG A 87 3.75 6.11 -9.16
CA ARG A 87 4.75 7.10 -9.48
C ARG A 87 4.42 8.14 -8.45
N LEU A 88 5.32 8.39 -7.49
CA LEU A 88 5.27 9.44 -6.48
C LEU A 88 4.16 10.45 -6.82
N ARG A 89 2.99 10.26 -6.19
CA ARG A 89 1.66 10.59 -6.76
C ARG A 89 1.44 12.08 -6.98
N ASP A 90 2.33 12.89 -6.44
CA ASP A 90 2.27 14.33 -6.47
C ASP A 90 3.70 14.89 -6.28
N HIS A 91 3.98 16.05 -6.90
CA HIS A 91 5.25 16.77 -6.73
C HIS A 91 5.61 16.99 -5.26
N VAL A 92 4.60 17.09 -4.38
CA VAL A 92 4.78 17.18 -2.93
C VAL A 92 5.36 15.88 -2.36
N GLN A 93 4.84 14.71 -2.74
CA GLN A 93 5.32 13.42 -2.23
C GLN A 93 6.77 13.15 -2.68
N VAL A 94 7.10 13.50 -3.93
CA VAL A 94 8.49 13.48 -4.44
C VAL A 94 9.39 14.29 -3.51
N ARG A 95 9.01 15.54 -3.22
CA ARG A 95 9.80 16.44 -2.37
C ARG A 95 9.96 15.95 -0.93
N LEU A 96 8.92 15.31 -0.36
CA LEU A 96 9.03 14.70 0.97
C LEU A 96 10.13 13.63 0.97
N ILE A 97 10.05 12.70 0.02
CA ILE A 97 10.99 11.59 -0.10
C ILE A 97 12.39 12.08 -0.46
N GLU A 98 12.52 13.02 -1.39
CA GLU A 98 13.79 13.65 -1.75
C GLU A 98 14.46 14.32 -0.54
N THR A 99 13.68 15.04 0.28
CA THR A 99 14.19 15.66 1.52
C THR A 99 14.70 14.62 2.51
N LEU A 100 14.02 13.48 2.62
CA LEU A 100 14.48 12.38 3.46
C LEU A 100 15.74 11.74 2.90
N LEU A 101 15.75 11.38 1.61
CA LEU A 101 16.90 10.76 0.93
C LEU A 101 18.16 11.62 1.04
N GLY A 102 18.04 12.94 0.88
CA GLY A 102 19.17 13.87 1.02
C GLY A 102 19.74 13.97 2.44
N ALA A 103 19.01 13.51 3.45
CA ALA A 103 19.46 13.49 4.84
C ALA A 103 19.97 12.11 5.31
N LEU A 104 19.74 11.04 4.53
CA LEU A 104 20.09 9.68 4.96
C LEU A 104 21.60 9.50 5.13
N HIS A 105 21.97 8.84 6.22
CA HIS A 105 23.32 8.34 6.39
C HIS A 105 23.63 7.27 5.32
N PRO A 106 24.85 7.21 4.74
CA PRO A 106 25.23 6.26 3.67
C PRO A 106 25.09 4.76 3.99
N ARG A 107 24.80 4.43 5.26
CA ARG A 107 24.57 3.04 5.69
C ARG A 107 23.24 2.51 5.11
N TRP A 108 22.23 3.39 5.03
CA TRP A 108 20.91 3.05 4.52
C TRP A 108 20.92 2.87 3.00
N ARG A 109 20.37 1.75 2.53
CA ARG A 109 20.03 1.53 1.12
C ARG A 109 18.55 1.77 0.92
N ALA A 110 18.22 2.75 0.07
CA ALA A 110 16.84 3.12 -0.24
C ALA A 110 16.32 2.39 -1.50
N ARG A 111 15.06 1.97 -1.45
CA ARG A 111 14.28 1.46 -2.59
C ARG A 111 12.96 2.22 -2.63
N LEU A 112 12.56 2.68 -3.81
CA LEU A 112 11.31 3.42 -4.01
C LEU A 112 10.27 2.53 -4.65
N GLU A 113 9.00 2.78 -4.33
CA GLU A 113 7.83 2.19 -5.00
C GLU A 113 7.87 0.67 -5.03
N VAL A 114 8.14 0.08 -3.88
CA VAL A 114 8.31 -1.35 -3.70
C VAL A 114 6.97 -2.07 -3.77
N PRO A 115 6.71 -2.90 -4.80
CA PRO A 115 5.47 -3.66 -4.88
C PRO A 115 5.49 -4.85 -3.92
N VAL A 116 4.37 -5.06 -3.24
CA VAL A 116 4.10 -6.20 -2.36
C VAL A 116 2.80 -6.88 -2.77
N TYR A 117 2.71 -8.19 -2.54
CA TYR A 117 1.64 -9.03 -3.07
C TYR A 117 0.86 -9.80 -2.00
N ARG A 118 1.49 -10.18 -0.87
CA ARG A 118 0.87 -10.95 0.22
C ARG A 118 1.45 -10.53 1.59
N PRO A 119 0.67 -10.54 2.69
CA PRO A 119 -0.77 -10.86 2.75
C PRO A 119 -1.66 -9.84 2.04
N THR A 120 -1.21 -8.59 1.90
CA THR A 120 -1.97 -7.54 1.21
C THR A 120 -1.22 -7.04 -0.01
N ARG A 121 -1.90 -6.92 -1.14
CA ARG A 121 -1.33 -6.36 -2.36
C ARG A 121 -1.28 -4.84 -2.27
N GLY A 122 -0.14 -4.25 -2.56
CA GLY A 122 0.03 -2.81 -2.48
C GLY A 122 1.41 -2.36 -2.93
N VAL A 123 1.70 -1.09 -2.69
CA VAL A 123 3.04 -0.53 -2.84
C VAL A 123 3.39 0.27 -1.59
N ILE A 124 4.65 0.14 -1.19
CA ILE A 124 5.30 0.93 -0.15
C ILE A 124 6.12 2.00 -0.85
N ASP A 125 5.94 3.26 -0.46
CA ASP A 125 6.53 4.39 -1.16
C ASP A 125 8.07 4.38 -1.08
N LEU A 126 8.59 4.01 0.09
CA LEU A 126 10.01 3.94 0.39
C LEU A 126 10.31 2.73 1.28
N VAL A 127 11.37 1.99 0.98
CA VAL A 127 11.93 1.00 1.90
C VAL A 127 13.39 1.31 2.12
N LEU A 128 13.80 1.43 3.39
CA LEU A 128 15.19 1.60 3.79
C LEU A 128 15.70 0.31 4.39
N THR A 129 16.88 -0.13 3.99
CA THR A 129 17.52 -1.32 4.55
C THR A 129 18.92 -1.02 5.03
N GLU A 130 19.28 -1.50 6.21
CA GLU A 130 20.67 -1.59 6.68
C GLU A 130 21.07 -3.08 6.71
N PRO A 131 21.85 -3.57 5.74
CA PRO A 131 22.15 -5.00 5.64
C PRO A 131 22.85 -5.56 6.88
N ARG A 132 23.76 -4.80 7.51
CA ARG A 132 24.58 -5.29 8.62
C ARG A 132 23.79 -5.51 9.91
N THR A 133 22.80 -4.67 10.17
CA THR A 133 21.92 -4.77 11.35
C THR A 133 20.60 -5.45 11.05
N SER A 134 20.41 -5.89 9.79
CA SER A 134 19.18 -6.46 9.25
C SER A 134 17.94 -5.59 9.50
N GLU A 135 18.11 -4.27 9.49
CA GLU A 135 16.99 -3.34 9.64
C GLU A 135 16.28 -3.14 8.32
N VAL A 136 14.94 -3.16 8.37
CA VAL A 136 14.08 -2.87 7.23
C VAL A 136 12.99 -1.90 7.67
N VAL A 137 13.05 -0.66 7.20
CA VAL A 137 12.08 0.39 7.49
C VAL A 137 11.17 0.57 6.27
N GLY A 138 9.90 0.19 6.39
CA GLY A 138 8.87 0.49 5.41
C GLY A 138 8.26 1.87 5.65
N GLY A 139 8.33 2.73 4.66
CA GLY A 139 7.93 4.14 4.73
C GLY A 139 6.76 4.47 3.82
N GLU A 140 5.82 5.24 4.35
CA GLU A 140 4.78 5.94 3.57
C GLU A 140 4.93 7.45 3.69
N ALA A 141 4.73 8.17 2.59
CA ALA A 141 4.83 9.62 2.54
C ALA A 141 3.49 10.26 2.20
N HIS A 142 2.97 11.11 3.09
CA HIS A 142 1.67 11.75 2.92
C HIS A 142 1.74 13.27 3.06
N SER A 143 1.17 13.97 2.07
CA SER A 143 0.93 15.42 2.11
C SER A 143 -0.41 15.77 2.78
N GLU A 144 -1.36 14.85 2.73
CA GLU A 144 -2.71 14.93 3.31
C GLU A 144 -3.11 13.57 3.89
N ILE A 145 -3.84 13.58 5.01
CA ILE A 145 -4.42 12.37 5.60
C ILE A 145 -5.94 12.50 5.56
N ARG A 146 -6.60 11.78 4.63
CA ARG A 146 -8.06 11.85 4.47
C ARG A 146 -8.83 10.85 5.34
N ALA A 147 -8.20 9.75 5.74
CA ALA A 147 -8.80 8.73 6.60
C ALA A 147 -7.71 8.07 7.45
N ALA A 148 -7.43 8.67 8.61
CA ALA A 148 -6.32 8.27 9.48
C ALA A 148 -6.39 6.79 9.86
N GLU A 149 -7.52 6.31 10.38
CA GLU A 149 -7.68 4.91 10.84
C GLU A 149 -7.34 3.89 9.77
N ARG A 150 -7.89 4.07 8.57
CA ARG A 150 -7.62 3.17 7.43
C ARG A 150 -6.16 3.21 7.02
N GLN A 151 -5.53 4.39 7.03
CA GLN A 151 -4.11 4.49 6.72
C GLN A 151 -3.24 3.78 7.75
N LEU A 152 -3.51 4.00 9.04
CA LEU A 152 -2.73 3.38 10.11
C LEU A 152 -2.85 1.85 10.10
N ARG A 153 -4.04 1.31 9.79
CA ARG A 153 -4.24 -0.14 9.60
C ARG A 153 -3.41 -0.68 8.43
N HIS A 154 -3.53 -0.07 7.26
CA HIS A 154 -2.83 -0.53 6.06
C HIS A 154 -1.31 -0.43 6.16
N ALA A 155 -0.79 0.54 6.92
CA ALA A 155 0.65 0.73 7.07
C ALA A 155 1.35 -0.47 7.73
N ALA A 156 0.69 -1.14 8.70
CA ALA A 156 1.21 -2.36 9.31
C ALA A 156 1.19 -3.53 8.32
N GLU A 157 0.02 -3.81 7.75
CA GLU A 157 -0.20 -4.91 6.80
C GLU A 157 0.74 -4.85 5.58
N LYS A 158 1.08 -3.64 5.11
CA LYS A 158 2.02 -3.46 4.02
C LYS A 158 3.45 -3.85 4.39
N VAL A 159 3.93 -3.45 5.56
CA VAL A 159 5.29 -3.81 6.01
C VAL A 159 5.39 -5.31 6.23
N ASP A 160 4.35 -5.94 6.77
CA ASP A 160 4.26 -7.41 6.88
C ASP A 160 4.26 -8.11 5.50
N SER A 161 3.90 -7.37 4.44
CA SER A 161 3.92 -7.87 3.06
C SER A 161 5.27 -7.75 2.36
N LEU A 162 6.28 -7.11 2.97
CA LEU A 162 7.63 -6.94 2.40
C LEU A 162 8.31 -8.24 1.97
N PRO A 163 8.17 -9.38 2.69
CA PRO A 163 8.72 -10.66 2.23
C PRO A 163 8.21 -11.14 0.87
N SER A 164 7.07 -10.61 0.41
CA SER A 164 6.53 -10.92 -0.93
C SER A 164 7.10 -10.03 -2.05
N ALA A 165 7.92 -9.04 -1.72
CA ALA A 165 8.47 -8.10 -2.69
C ALA A 165 9.50 -8.76 -3.63
N PRO A 166 9.61 -8.31 -4.89
CA PRO A 166 10.63 -8.81 -5.81
C PRO A 166 12.05 -8.57 -5.29
N GLY A 167 12.89 -9.61 -5.34
CA GLY A 167 14.30 -9.54 -4.92
C GLY A 167 14.50 -9.59 -3.41
N TRP A 168 13.47 -9.88 -2.63
CA TRP A 168 13.61 -10.20 -1.20
C TRP A 168 14.36 -11.54 -1.01
N PRO A 169 15.20 -11.71 0.05
CA PRO A 169 15.54 -10.75 1.11
C PRO A 169 16.62 -9.73 0.69
N TRP A 170 16.62 -8.57 1.36
CA TRP A 170 17.58 -7.48 1.14
C TRP A 170 18.58 -7.27 2.27
N THR A 171 18.54 -8.15 3.27
CA THR A 171 19.39 -8.15 4.46
C THR A 171 20.03 -9.50 4.63
N ASP A 172 21.19 -9.56 5.27
CA ASP A 172 21.97 -10.79 5.41
C ASP A 172 21.46 -11.70 6.54
N GLY A 173 20.68 -11.15 7.48
CA GLY A 173 20.10 -11.85 8.62
C GLY A 173 18.58 -11.70 8.73
N ALA A 174 18.04 -12.17 9.86
CA ALA A 174 16.62 -12.08 10.16
C ALA A 174 16.16 -10.61 10.21
N PRO A 175 15.17 -10.22 9.39
CA PRO A 175 14.78 -8.81 9.25
C PRO A 175 14.10 -8.30 10.53
N ARG A 176 14.53 -7.13 11.00
CA ARG A 176 13.77 -6.32 11.95
C ARG A 176 12.97 -5.28 11.19
N PHE A 177 11.67 -5.52 11.10
CA PHE A 177 10.76 -4.60 10.42
C PHE A 177 10.44 -3.39 11.30
N SER A 178 10.39 -2.23 10.67
CA SER A 178 9.95 -0.99 11.31
C SER A 178 9.13 -0.14 10.35
N ARG A 179 8.34 0.79 10.89
CA ARG A 179 7.41 1.61 10.11
C ARG A 179 7.75 3.09 10.21
N LEU A 180 7.81 3.76 9.06
CA LEU A 180 8.00 5.20 8.98
C LEU A 180 6.77 5.85 8.36
N LEU A 181 6.23 6.86 9.05
CA LEU A 181 5.26 7.77 8.46
C LEU A 181 5.91 9.13 8.24
N LEU A 182 6.08 9.51 6.98
CA LEU A 182 6.65 10.79 6.58
C LEU A 182 5.52 11.77 6.26
N LEU A 183 5.32 12.77 7.10
CA LEU A 183 4.20 13.71 6.97
C LEU A 183 4.67 15.11 6.60
N ARG A 184 4.00 15.72 5.62
CA ARG A 184 4.10 17.16 5.43
C ARG A 184 3.50 17.88 6.64
N SER A 185 4.20 18.90 7.13
CA SER A 185 3.75 19.75 8.23
C SER A 185 2.80 20.86 7.73
N THR A 186 1.52 20.54 7.55
CA THR A 186 0.46 21.51 7.21
C THR A 186 -0.50 21.69 8.39
N ALA A 187 -1.36 22.72 8.34
CA ALA A 187 -2.42 22.87 9.35
C ALA A 187 -3.33 21.63 9.40
N ALA A 188 -3.77 21.16 8.22
CA ALA A 188 -4.67 20.02 8.09
C ALA A 188 -4.05 18.70 8.60
N THR A 189 -2.78 18.40 8.29
CA THR A 189 -2.16 17.16 8.79
C THR A 189 -1.92 17.19 10.30
N ARG A 190 -1.57 18.36 10.86
CA ARG A 190 -1.45 18.54 12.31
C ARG A 190 -2.79 18.38 13.00
N GLU A 191 -3.86 18.92 12.43
CA GLU A 191 -5.22 18.78 12.93
C GLU A 191 -5.65 17.32 12.97
N VAL A 192 -5.46 16.57 11.88
CA VAL A 192 -5.80 15.13 11.84
C VAL A 192 -5.08 14.35 12.94
N VAL A 193 -3.79 14.57 13.15
CA VAL A 193 -3.02 13.90 14.22
C VAL A 193 -3.50 14.32 15.61
N ASN A 194 -3.90 15.57 15.78
CA ASN A 194 -4.39 16.11 17.05
C ASN A 194 -5.82 15.68 17.39
N THR A 195 -6.64 15.34 16.41
CA THR A 195 -8.00 14.82 16.63
C THR A 195 -7.99 13.38 17.14
N THR A 196 -6.99 12.57 16.75
CA THR A 196 -6.89 11.15 17.17
C THR A 196 -5.49 10.78 17.73
N PRO A 197 -4.96 11.51 18.72
CA PRO A 197 -3.56 11.40 19.11
C PRO A 197 -3.20 10.07 19.79
N ALA A 198 -4.18 9.42 20.44
CA ALA A 198 -3.99 8.09 21.03
C ALA A 198 -3.74 7.01 19.97
N LEU A 199 -4.50 7.06 18.88
CA LEU A 199 -4.38 6.13 17.75
C LEU A 199 -3.01 6.26 17.08
N PHE A 200 -2.56 7.49 16.83
CA PHE A 200 -1.23 7.73 16.25
C PHE A 200 -0.10 7.34 17.21
N ARG A 201 -0.22 7.57 18.53
CA ARG A 201 0.77 7.11 19.52
C ARG A 201 0.87 5.59 19.58
N ALA A 202 -0.26 4.89 19.51
CA ALA A 202 -0.28 3.44 19.49
C ALA A 202 0.34 2.89 18.20
N ALA A 203 0.04 3.50 17.04
CA ALA A 203 0.56 3.05 15.75
C ALA A 203 2.04 3.42 15.54
N TYR A 204 2.49 4.56 16.06
CA TYR A 204 3.83 5.12 15.91
C TYR A 204 4.37 5.62 17.28
N PRO A 205 4.80 4.72 18.17
CA PRO A 205 5.24 5.06 19.52
C PRO A 205 6.62 5.74 19.58
N GLY A 206 7.42 5.64 18.52
CA GLY A 206 8.77 6.19 18.46
C GLY A 206 8.81 7.72 18.43
N ARG A 207 9.82 8.28 19.10
CA ARG A 207 10.08 9.73 19.12
C ARG A 207 10.65 10.19 17.79
N THR A 208 10.19 11.33 17.28
CA THR A 208 10.65 11.91 16.00
C THR A 208 12.16 12.16 16.03
N ALA A 209 12.70 12.72 17.12
CA ALA A 209 14.14 12.96 17.27
C ALA A 209 14.96 11.66 17.16
N GLY A 210 14.49 10.58 17.78
CA GLY A 210 15.16 9.28 17.72
C GLY A 210 15.13 8.68 16.32
N ALA A 211 14.00 8.79 15.62
CA ALA A 211 13.87 8.34 14.25
C ALA A 211 14.75 9.13 13.27
N VAL A 212 14.78 10.46 13.39
CA VAL A 212 15.68 11.30 12.58
C VAL A 212 17.14 10.95 12.86
N GLY A 213 17.54 10.88 14.14
CA GLY A 213 18.91 10.50 14.51
C GLY A 213 19.32 9.10 14.02
N ALA A 214 18.39 8.13 13.98
CA ALA A 214 18.64 6.82 13.38
C ALA A 214 18.86 6.89 11.86
N LEU A 215 18.09 7.70 11.15
CA LEU A 215 18.19 7.81 9.70
C LEU A 215 19.40 8.63 9.23
N THR A 216 19.80 9.66 9.99
CA THR A 216 20.89 10.57 9.62
C THR A 216 22.24 10.22 10.28
N GLY A 217 22.22 9.40 11.34
CA GLY A 217 23.39 8.98 12.09
C GLY A 217 23.93 7.59 11.71
N PRO A 218 25.18 7.29 12.16
CA PRO A 218 25.87 6.06 11.78
C PRO A 218 25.43 4.81 12.56
N SER A 219 24.81 4.96 13.73
CA SER A 219 24.75 3.87 14.73
C SER A 219 23.39 3.65 15.42
N LEU A 220 22.53 4.67 15.52
CA LEU A 220 21.27 4.53 16.25
C LEU A 220 20.30 3.60 15.51
N ALA A 221 19.73 2.61 16.19
CA ALA A 221 18.69 1.75 15.62
C ALA A 221 17.41 2.56 15.37
N PHE A 222 16.72 2.28 14.27
CA PHE A 222 15.43 2.90 14.01
C PHE A 222 14.37 2.31 14.98
N PRO A 223 13.47 3.15 15.56
CA PRO A 223 12.42 2.66 16.44
C PRO A 223 11.41 1.80 15.68
N GLU A 224 10.68 0.93 16.39
CA GLU A 224 9.68 0.02 15.79
C GLU A 224 8.72 0.74 14.82
N ALA A 225 8.22 1.91 15.21
CA ALA A 225 7.52 2.79 14.31
C ALA A 225 7.64 4.25 14.75
N ALA A 226 7.82 5.18 13.81
CA ALA A 226 7.88 6.61 14.12
C ALA A 226 7.30 7.49 13.01
N ILE A 227 6.89 8.70 13.42
CA ILE A 227 6.48 9.78 12.52
C ILE A 227 7.63 10.77 12.38
N ILE A 228 8.01 11.07 11.13
CA ILE A 228 8.92 12.16 10.81
C ILE A 228 8.13 13.23 10.05
N TRP A 229 8.29 14.48 10.47
CA TRP A 229 7.62 15.60 9.85
C TRP A 229 8.56 16.35 8.92
N VAL A 230 8.02 16.85 7.82
CA VAL A 230 8.77 17.63 6.83
C VAL A 230 8.10 18.99 6.67
N ASP A 231 8.89 20.05 6.81
CA ASP A 231 8.46 21.43 6.53
C ASP A 231 8.83 21.75 5.08
N LEU A 232 7.83 22.07 4.25
CA LEU A 232 8.00 22.45 2.85
C LEU A 232 7.54 23.91 2.67
N ARG A 233 8.45 24.82 2.33
CA ARG A 233 8.18 26.26 2.13
C ARG A 233 8.78 26.75 0.83
N GLY A 234 7.94 27.06 -0.16
CA GLY A 234 8.42 27.40 -1.50
C GLY A 234 9.33 26.28 -2.02
N THR A 235 10.57 26.61 -2.38
CA THR A 235 11.61 25.66 -2.80
C THR A 235 12.34 24.99 -1.64
N ALA A 236 12.34 25.57 -0.43
CA ALA A 236 13.03 25.01 0.72
C ALA A 236 12.27 23.82 1.31
N SER A 237 13.02 22.82 1.79
CA SER A 237 12.52 21.67 2.52
C SER A 237 13.46 21.28 3.65
N ARG A 238 12.90 20.74 4.75
CA ARG A 238 13.68 20.19 5.85
C ARG A 238 12.92 19.11 6.62
N LEU A 239 13.64 18.11 7.12
CA LEU A 239 13.15 17.25 8.17
C LEU A 239 13.07 18.04 9.48
N LEU A 240 12.07 17.73 10.31
CA LEU A 240 11.95 18.29 11.65
C LEU A 240 12.47 17.28 12.66
N ASP A 241 13.35 17.72 13.56
CA ASP A 241 13.89 16.92 14.68
C ASP A 241 12.88 16.65 15.79
N GLY A 242 11.64 17.13 15.61
CA GLY A 242 10.54 16.95 16.55
C GLY A 242 9.20 17.23 15.86
N PRO A 243 8.08 16.87 16.50
CA PRO A 243 6.78 17.19 15.96
C PRO A 243 6.55 18.71 15.88
N PRO A 244 5.76 19.19 14.91
CA PRO A 244 5.46 20.61 14.77
C PRO A 244 4.80 21.18 16.03
N ARG A 245 4.91 22.50 16.19
CA ARG A 245 4.24 23.21 17.29
C ARG A 245 2.76 22.86 17.33
N GLY A 246 2.27 22.52 18.52
CA GLY A 246 0.88 22.11 18.73
C GLY A 246 0.61 20.61 18.54
N VAL A 247 1.57 19.82 18.08
CA VAL A 247 1.46 18.35 18.00
C VAL A 247 2.23 17.71 19.16
N THR A 248 1.62 16.75 19.84
CA THR A 248 2.22 16.01 20.96
C THR A 248 2.70 14.61 20.60
N VAL A 249 2.18 14.03 19.52
CA VAL A 249 2.60 12.70 19.05
C VAL A 249 4.03 12.78 18.53
N GLY A 250 4.89 11.84 18.93
CA GLY A 250 6.30 11.79 18.52
C GLY A 250 7.23 12.76 19.27
N ARG A 251 6.76 13.42 20.33
CA ARG A 251 7.62 14.24 21.21
C ARG A 251 8.65 13.42 21.96
#